data_AF-A0A1V1NV69-F1
#
_entry.id   AF-A0A1V1NV69-F1
#
_cell.length_a   1.000
_cell.length_b   1.000
_cell.length_c   1.000
_cell.angle_alpha   90.00
_cell.angle_beta   90.00
_cell.angle_gamma   90.00
#
_symmetry.space_group_name_H-M   'P 1'
#
loop_
_entity.id
_entity.type
_entity.pdbx_description
1 polymer ?
#
loop_
_entity_poly.entity_id
_entity_poly.type
_entity_poly.pdbx_seq_one_letter_code
_entity_poly.pdbx_strand_id
1 'polypeptide(L)'
;EDFNKNKAKLLYDCIEHSHLFVLPVKDSSMRSLMNVPFLLKQEELEAVFLQEASKKGLVTLKGHRSVGGMRASIYNAMPLDGVKALVKFIEEFDAKYS
;
A
#
# COMPACT_ATOMS: atom_id res chain seq x y z
N GLU A 1 6.39 13.19 -15.19
CA GLU A 1 5.91 11.79 -15.24
C GLU A 1 6.75 10.88 -14.33
N ASP A 2 8.07 11.01 -14.37
CA ASP A 2 9.02 10.17 -13.61
C ASP A 2 8.83 10.21 -12.09
N PHE A 3 8.37 11.34 -11.54
CA PHE A 3 8.10 11.45 -10.12
C PHE A 3 7.03 10.45 -9.61
N ASN A 4 5.93 10.29 -10.36
CA ASN A 4 4.89 9.32 -9.96
C ASN A 4 5.31 7.90 -10.27
N LYS A 5 6.09 7.67 -11.33
CA LYS A 5 6.70 6.36 -11.62
C LYS A 5 7.58 5.90 -10.45
N ASN A 6 8.42 6.78 -9.93
CA ASN A 6 9.29 6.47 -8.79
C ASN A 6 8.51 6.18 -7.51
N LYS A 7 7.50 7.00 -7.18
CA LYS A 7 6.61 6.76 -6.03
C LYS A 7 5.89 5.42 -6.14
N ALA A 8 5.24 5.17 -7.28
CA ALA A 8 4.50 3.94 -7.50
C ALA A 8 5.42 2.73 -7.46
N LYS A 9 6.61 2.81 -8.08
CA LYS A 9 7.61 1.74 -8.08
C LYS A 9 8.03 1.37 -6.65
N LEU A 10 8.36 2.33 -5.80
CA LEU A 10 8.74 2.06 -4.41
C LEU A 10 7.67 1.27 -3.66
N LEU A 11 6.40 1.67 -3.81
CA LEU A 11 5.30 1.00 -3.14
C LEU A 11 5.03 -0.40 -3.73
N TYR A 12 5.05 -0.54 -5.06
CA TYR A 12 4.87 -1.83 -5.71
C TYR A 12 5.98 -2.83 -5.35
N ASP A 13 7.24 -2.41 -5.41
CA ASP A 13 8.39 -3.24 -5.07
C ASP A 13 8.29 -3.70 -3.60
N CYS A 14 7.88 -2.82 -2.68
CA CYS A 14 7.66 -3.18 -1.27
C CYS A 14 6.61 -4.29 -1.11
N ILE A 15 5.46 -4.15 -1.77
CA ILE A 15 4.37 -5.13 -1.68
C ILE A 15 4.73 -6.45 -2.35
N GLU A 16 5.49 -6.44 -3.45
CA GLU A 16 5.91 -7.67 -4.14
C GLU A 16 6.88 -8.52 -3.32
N HIS A 17 7.72 -7.89 -2.48
CA HIS A 17 8.66 -8.60 -1.61
C HIS A 17 8.09 -8.96 -0.24
N SER A 18 6.86 -8.53 0.07
CA SER A 18 6.20 -8.82 1.34
C SER A 18 5.67 -10.26 1.41
N HIS A 19 5.63 -10.81 2.63
CA HIS A 19 5.03 -12.11 2.90
C HIS A 19 3.51 -12.04 3.12
N LEU A 20 2.97 -11.00 3.75
CA LEU A 20 1.55 -10.85 4.08
C LEU A 20 0.74 -10.13 3.02
N PHE A 21 1.34 -9.22 2.24
CA PHE A 21 0.63 -8.38 1.29
C PHE A 21 0.63 -9.00 -0.11
N VAL A 22 -0.42 -8.74 -0.88
CA VAL A 22 -0.53 -9.17 -2.28
C VAL A 22 -1.11 -8.07 -3.15
N LEU A 23 -0.62 -8.03 -4.40
CA LEU A 23 -1.20 -7.20 -5.44
C LEU A 23 -2.37 -7.95 -6.12
N PRO A 24 -3.58 -7.36 -6.16
CA PRO A 24 -4.71 -7.94 -6.88
C PRO A 24 -4.52 -7.86 -8.41
N VAL A 25 -3.84 -6.83 -8.90
CA VAL A 25 -3.52 -6.67 -10.33
C VAL A 25 -2.20 -7.38 -10.64
N LYS A 26 -2.28 -8.56 -11.25
CA LYS A 26 -1.10 -9.40 -11.55
C LYS A 26 -0.27 -8.85 -12.71
N ASP A 27 -0.90 -8.39 -13.77
CA ASP A 27 -0.22 -7.78 -14.91
C ASP A 27 0.38 -6.42 -14.53
N SER A 28 1.71 -6.31 -14.56
CA SER A 28 2.42 -5.10 -14.19
C SER A 28 2.17 -3.93 -15.16
N SER A 29 1.83 -4.21 -16.42
CA SER A 29 1.52 -3.16 -17.41
C SER A 29 0.18 -2.45 -17.14
N MET A 30 -0.71 -3.09 -16.37
CA MET A 30 -2.03 -2.58 -16.01
C MET A 30 -2.04 -1.85 -14.65
N ARG A 31 -0.89 -1.78 -13.97
CA ARG A 31 -0.78 -1.17 -12.64
C ARG A 31 -0.83 0.35 -12.73
N SER A 32 -1.67 0.96 -11.91
CA SER A 32 -1.84 2.41 -11.88
C SER A 32 -0.68 3.09 -11.17
N LEU A 33 -0.18 4.20 -11.73
CA LEU A 33 0.79 5.07 -11.07
C LEU A 33 0.18 5.97 -9.98
N MET A 34 -1.15 5.95 -9.83
CA MET A 34 -1.89 6.89 -8.97
C MET A 34 -2.69 6.19 -7.88
N ASN A 35 -3.21 4.99 -8.15
CA ASN A 35 -4.05 4.26 -7.20
C ASN A 35 -3.54 2.83 -7.08
N VAL A 36 -2.88 2.54 -5.97
CA VAL A 36 -2.27 1.23 -5.70
C VAL A 36 -3.18 0.46 -4.76
N PRO A 37 -4.06 -0.44 -5.28
CA PRO A 37 -4.78 -1.38 -4.43
C PRO A 37 -3.84 -2.51 -3.99
N PHE A 38 -3.98 -2.94 -2.74
CA PHE A 38 -3.26 -4.07 -2.19
C PHE A 38 -4.10 -4.75 -1.10
N LEU A 39 -3.94 -6.06 -0.97
CA LEU A 39 -4.70 -6.90 -0.04
C LEU A 39 -3.75 -7.53 0.97
N LEU A 40 -4.28 -7.96 2.10
CA LEU A 40 -3.60 -8.86 3.03
C LEU A 40 -4.04 -10.30 2.74
N LYS A 41 -3.12 -11.27 2.91
CA LYS A 41 -3.46 -12.70 2.85
C LYS A 41 -4.35 -13.13 4.02
N GLN A 42 -4.26 -12.42 5.14
CA GLN A 42 -5.04 -12.61 6.35
C GLN A 42 -5.98 -11.39 6.51
N GLU A 43 -7.23 -11.53 6.09
CA GLU A 43 -8.21 -10.43 6.08
C GLU A 43 -8.51 -9.92 7.51
N GLU A 44 -8.36 -10.76 8.53
CA GLU A 44 -8.52 -10.40 9.94
C GLU A 44 -7.54 -9.30 10.40
N LEU A 45 -6.39 -9.17 9.72
CA LEU A 45 -5.38 -8.16 10.02
C LEU A 45 -5.69 -6.80 9.36
N GLU A 46 -6.66 -6.69 8.45
CA GLU A 46 -6.97 -5.44 7.77
C GLU A 46 -7.38 -4.32 8.74
N ALA A 47 -8.23 -4.65 9.72
CA ALA A 47 -8.67 -3.69 10.73
C ALA A 47 -7.49 -3.21 11.59
N VAL A 48 -6.59 -4.12 11.96
CA VAL A 48 -5.38 -3.82 12.73
C VAL A 48 -4.44 -2.93 11.92
N PHE A 49 -4.19 -3.27 10.66
CA PHE A 49 -3.37 -2.48 9.75
C PHE A 49 -3.88 -1.04 9.64
N LEU A 50 -5.19 -0.86 9.37
CA LEU A 50 -5.79 0.47 9.23
C LEU A 50 -5.72 1.28 10.54
N GLN A 51 -5.87 0.62 11.68
CA GLN A 51 -5.77 1.27 12.99
C GLN A 51 -4.34 1.71 13.29
N GLU A 52 -3.35 0.84 13.07
CA GLU A 52 -1.93 1.15 13.30
C GLU A 52 -1.41 2.20 12.31
N ALA A 53 -1.82 2.12 11.04
CA ALA A 53 -1.52 3.12 10.02
C ALA A 53 -2.01 4.52 10.45
N SER A 54 -3.27 4.60 10.89
CA SER A 54 -3.89 5.85 11.36
C SER A 54 -3.12 6.48 12.54
N LYS A 55 -2.64 5.66 13.48
CA LYS A 55 -1.79 6.13 14.61
C LYS A 55 -0.45 6.73 14.14
N LYS A 56 0.03 6.33 12.95
CA LYS A 56 1.23 6.91 12.30
C LYS A 56 0.89 8.06 11.35
N GLY A 57 -0.35 8.53 11.31
CA GLY A 57 -0.81 9.57 10.38
C GLY A 57 -1.04 9.08 8.95
N LEU A 58 -0.94 7.78 8.70
CA LEU A 58 -1.22 7.15 7.41
C LEU A 58 -2.71 6.85 7.31
N VAL A 59 -3.48 7.86 6.90
CA VAL A 59 -4.94 7.81 6.83
C VAL A 59 -5.44 7.57 5.40
N THR A 60 -6.75 7.36 5.23
CA THR A 60 -7.42 7.19 3.92
C THR A 60 -6.98 5.96 3.10
N LEU A 61 -6.40 4.96 3.76
CA LEU A 61 -5.92 3.73 3.11
C LEU A 61 -6.99 2.64 2.92
N LYS A 62 -8.18 2.79 3.51
CA LYS A 62 -9.25 1.78 3.40
C LYS A 62 -9.68 1.61 1.93
N GLY A 63 -9.65 0.36 1.46
CA GLY A 63 -10.05 -0.02 0.11
C GLY A 63 -11.53 0.16 -0.17
N HIS A 64 -11.94 -0.12 -1.41
CA HIS A 64 -13.34 -0.01 -1.80
C HIS A 64 -14.16 -1.14 -1.18
N ARG A 65 -15.38 -0.82 -0.71
CA ARG A 65 -16.30 -1.75 -0.04
C ARG A 65 -16.58 -3.07 -0.78
N SER A 66 -16.43 -3.10 -2.10
CA SER A 66 -16.70 -4.28 -2.93
C SER A 66 -15.49 -5.21 -3.08
N VAL A 67 -14.28 -4.73 -2.76
CA VAL A 67 -13.01 -5.46 -2.99
C VAL A 67 -12.26 -5.70 -1.69
N GLY A 68 -12.58 -4.96 -0.62
CA GLY A 68 -11.87 -5.06 0.67
C GLY A 68 -10.46 -4.45 0.60
N GLY A 69 -9.62 -4.83 1.57
CA GLY A 69 -8.22 -4.46 1.61
C GLY A 69 -7.94 -2.97 1.69
N MET A 70 -6.83 -2.59 1.07
CA MET A 70 -6.27 -1.25 1.12
C MET A 70 -6.11 -0.64 -0.27
N ARG A 71 -6.12 0.68 -0.31
CA ARG A 71 -5.80 1.46 -1.51
C ARG A 71 -5.02 2.70 -1.12
N ALA A 72 -3.80 2.81 -1.64
CA ALA A 72 -3.00 4.03 -1.53
C ALA A 72 -3.20 4.90 -2.78
N SER A 73 -3.77 6.09 -2.60
CA SER A 73 -3.90 7.10 -3.65
C SER A 73 -2.71 8.07 -3.61
N ILE A 74 -1.80 7.95 -4.57
CA ILE A 74 -0.50 8.62 -4.62
C ILE A 74 -0.41 9.67 -5.74
N TYR A 75 -1.48 10.48 -5.90
CA TYR A 75 -1.59 11.56 -6.88
C TYR A 75 -0.41 12.56 -6.86
N ASN A 76 -0.36 13.46 -7.84
CA ASN A 76 0.74 14.43 -8.00
C ASN A 76 1.12 15.17 -6.72
N ALA A 77 0.14 15.58 -5.91
CA ALA A 77 0.36 16.30 -4.66
C ALA A 77 0.85 15.42 -3.49
N MET A 78 0.80 14.08 -3.62
CA MET A 78 1.33 13.18 -2.60
C MET A 78 2.87 13.26 -2.60
N PRO A 79 3.49 13.71 -1.49
CA PRO A 79 4.94 13.80 -1.39
C PRO A 79 5.58 12.41 -1.37
N LEU A 80 6.82 12.32 -1.85
CA LEU A 80 7.60 11.09 -1.86
C LEU A 80 7.80 10.54 -0.43
N ASP A 81 7.98 11.42 0.55
CA ASP A 81 8.19 11.01 1.94
C ASP A 81 6.94 10.38 2.56
N GLY A 82 5.75 10.76 2.12
CA GLY A 82 4.50 10.08 2.51
C GLY A 82 4.47 8.64 1.99
N VAL A 83 4.93 8.42 0.76
CA VAL A 83 5.05 7.07 0.18
C VAL A 83 6.11 6.25 0.89
N LYS A 84 7.26 6.83 1.21
CA LYS A 84 8.31 6.16 2.01
C LYS A 84 7.83 5.80 3.41
N ALA A 85 7.06 6.68 4.06
CA ALA A 85 6.47 6.39 5.36
C ALA A 85 5.50 5.20 5.30
N LEU A 86 4.70 5.11 4.24
CA LEU A 86 3.83 3.97 3.99
C LEU A 86 4.63 2.68 3.74
N VAL A 87 5.66 2.73 2.89
CA VAL A 87 6.55 1.58 2.61
C VAL A 87 7.18 1.06 3.90
N LYS A 88 7.79 1.95 4.70
CA LYS A 88 8.39 1.58 5.98
C LYS A 88 7.37 0.95 6.93
N PHE A 89 6.15 1.49 6.97
CA PHE A 89 5.09 0.92 7.79
C PHE A 89 4.66 -0.47 7.29
N ILE A 90 4.56 -0.68 5.98
CA ILE A 90 4.24 -1.99 5.40
C ILE A 90 5.33 -3.00 5.77
N GLU A 91 6.61 -2.65 5.64
CA GLU A 91 7.73 -3.53 6.01
C GLU A 91 7.72 -3.88 7.51
N GLU A 92 7.49 -2.90 8.38
CA GLU A 92 7.38 -3.10 9.83
C GLU A 92 6.18 -3.99 10.19
N PHE A 93 5.04 -3.79 9.51
CA PHE A 93 3.84 -4.58 9.73
C PHE A 93 4.03 -6.01 9.23
N ASP A 94 4.61 -6.18 8.04
CA ASP A 94 4.96 -7.47 7.45
C ASP A 94 5.85 -8.25 8.42
N ALA A 95 6.97 -7.67 8.86
CA ALA A 95 7.90 -8.32 9.78
C ALA A 95 7.28 -8.66 11.15
N LYS A 96 6.31 -7.88 11.63
CA LYS A 96 5.64 -8.08 12.93
C LYS A 96 4.60 -9.21 12.91
N TYR A 97 3.93 -9.42 11.78
CA TYR A 97 2.79 -10.33 11.66
C TYR A 97 2.99 -11.50 10.70
N SER A 98 4.17 -11.62 10.07
CA SER A 98 4.57 -12.75 9.21
C SER A 98 4.90 -14.01 9.99
#